data_AF-A0A8S3ITA3-F1
#
_entry.id   AF-A0A8S3ITA3-F1
#
_cell.length_a   1.000
_cell.length_b   1.000
_cell.length_c   1.000
_cell.angle_alpha   90.00
_cell.angle_beta   90.00
_cell.angle_gamma   90.00
#
_symmetry.space_group_name_H-M   'P 1'
#
loop_
_entity.id
_entity.type
_entity.pdbx_description
1 polymer ?
#
loop_
_entity_poly.entity_id
_entity_poly.type
_entity_poly.pdbx_seq_one_letter_code
_entity_poly.pdbx_strand_id
1 'polypeptide(L)'
;PTVIALYKSLNDNHDLKVARQALIDHIGVQDYPHGLIELHDEFVSREAHNFSFPKEFIELTKTFEIMTAREFVLMATSIGFDLFIRSTCGPLLYLLKQNFDYISKNFKEQQENHINRPYKKLFVYSGHDTTLVPLLMGLEIFQMSWPNYAAYIFIKFYASKTNPNETYVGVNYAGQVSRVND
;
A
#
# COMPACT_ATOMS: atom_id res chain seq x y z
N PRO A 1 -4.46 17.21 11.65
CA PRO A 1 -4.74 15.80 12.05
C PRO A 1 -3.75 14.86 11.36
N THR A 2 -3.06 13.99 12.10
CA THR A 2 -2.20 12.96 11.48
C THR A 2 -3.05 11.97 10.69
N VAL A 3 -2.48 11.34 9.67
CA VAL A 3 -3.18 10.33 8.85
C VAL A 3 -3.70 9.19 9.73
N ILE A 4 -2.95 8.81 10.77
CA ILE A 4 -3.36 7.84 11.79
C ILE A 4 -4.60 8.30 12.58
N ALA A 5 -4.71 9.59 12.93
CA ALA A 5 -5.89 10.12 13.61
C ALA A 5 -7.13 10.09 12.70
N LEU A 6 -6.96 10.35 11.40
CA LEU A 6 -8.03 10.19 10.41
C LEU A 6 -8.47 8.72 10.30
N TYR A 7 -7.53 7.77 10.25
CA TYR A 7 -7.86 6.34 10.25
C TYR A 7 -8.65 5.92 11.49
N LYS A 8 -8.24 6.37 12.68
CA LYS A 8 -8.96 6.10 13.94
C LYS A 8 -10.37 6.72 13.97
N SER A 9 -10.60 7.82 13.27
CA SER A 9 -11.93 8.45 13.18
C SER A 9 -12.90 7.75 12.23
N LEU A 10 -12.43 6.89 11.32
CA LEU A 10 -13.28 6.18 10.36
C LEU A 10 -14.08 5.02 10.96
N ASN A 11 -14.03 4.84 12.29
CA ASN A 11 -14.63 3.73 13.03
C ASN A 11 -16.17 3.60 12.94
N ASP A 12 -16.85 4.48 12.18
CA ASP A 12 -18.29 4.42 11.99
C ASP A 12 -18.66 3.40 10.90
N ASN A 13 -18.82 2.16 11.33
CA ASN A 13 -19.22 1.02 10.51
C ASN A 13 -20.64 1.16 9.89
N HIS A 14 -21.44 2.14 10.32
CA HIS A 14 -22.82 2.29 9.88
C HIS A 14 -22.90 2.71 8.41
N ASP A 15 -22.19 3.77 8.03
CA ASP A 15 -22.28 4.35 6.69
C ASP A 15 -21.77 3.40 5.60
N LEU A 16 -20.71 2.64 5.87
CA LEU A 16 -20.16 1.67 4.91
C LEU A 16 -21.04 0.43 4.75
N LYS A 17 -21.73 -0.02 5.81
CA LYS A 17 -22.72 -1.10 5.71
C LYS A 17 -23.94 -0.67 4.91
N VAL A 18 -24.46 0.54 5.16
CA VAL A 18 -25.58 1.11 4.41
C VAL A 18 -25.21 1.28 2.94
N ALA A 19 -24.05 1.85 2.65
CA ALA A 19 -23.59 2.06 1.28
C ALA A 19 -23.32 0.73 0.55
N ARG A 20 -22.80 -0.29 1.23
CA ARG A 20 -22.68 -1.65 0.66
C ARG A 20 -24.04 -2.25 0.34
N GLN A 21 -25.00 -2.17 1.26
CA GLN A 21 -26.32 -2.76 1.04
C GLN A 21 -27.05 -2.05 -0.12
N ALA A 22 -27.06 -0.72 -0.12
CA ALA A 22 -27.66 0.07 -1.20
C ALA A 22 -27.06 -0.28 -2.56
N LEU A 23 -25.75 -0.55 -2.61
CA LEU A 23 -25.08 -0.99 -3.81
C LEU A 23 -25.48 -2.42 -4.21
N ILE A 24 -25.44 -3.39 -3.28
CA ILE A 24 -25.86 -4.78 -3.53
C ILE A 24 -27.29 -4.82 -4.09
N ASP A 25 -28.19 -4.03 -3.49
CA ASP A 25 -29.57 -3.89 -3.93
C ASP A 25 -29.65 -3.31 -5.35
N HIS A 26 -28.84 -2.28 -5.64
CA HIS A 26 -28.80 -1.63 -6.96
C HIS A 26 -28.30 -2.56 -8.07
N ILE A 27 -27.32 -3.42 -7.76
CA ILE A 27 -26.74 -4.37 -8.73
C ILE A 27 -27.57 -5.65 -8.88
N GLY A 28 -28.60 -5.82 -8.03
CA GLY A 28 -29.53 -6.95 -8.08
C GLY A 28 -28.92 -8.28 -7.66
N VAL A 29 -27.81 -8.27 -6.91
CA VAL A 29 -27.20 -9.51 -6.40
C VAL A 29 -27.87 -9.87 -5.08
N GLN A 30 -28.56 -11.01 -5.04
CA GLN A 30 -29.12 -11.53 -3.79
C GLN A 30 -28.08 -12.36 -3.03
N ASP A 31 -28.10 -12.27 -1.70
CA ASP A 31 -27.27 -13.08 -0.80
C ASP A 31 -25.76 -13.03 -1.09
N TYR A 32 -25.21 -11.84 -1.37
CA TYR A 32 -23.76 -11.68 -1.59
C TYR A 32 -23.00 -11.77 -0.26
N PRO A 33 -22.24 -12.85 0.01
CA PRO A 33 -21.58 -13.04 1.29
C PRO A 33 -20.23 -12.32 1.38
N HIS A 34 -19.79 -11.68 0.29
CA HIS A 34 -18.45 -11.11 0.14
C HIS A 34 -18.43 -9.60 0.41
N GLY A 35 -17.24 -9.07 0.72
CA GLY A 35 -17.01 -7.65 0.96
C GLY A 35 -16.92 -6.82 -0.32
N LEU A 36 -16.59 -5.54 -0.16
CA LEU A 36 -16.35 -4.64 -1.29
C LEU A 36 -15.01 -4.93 -1.97
N ILE A 37 -14.08 -5.61 -1.29
CA ILE A 37 -12.80 -6.04 -1.84
C ILE A 37 -13.01 -7.03 -2.99
N GLU A 38 -13.82 -8.08 -2.78
CA GLU A 38 -14.09 -9.09 -3.80
C GLU A 38 -14.91 -8.51 -4.96
N LEU A 39 -15.85 -7.61 -4.66
CA LEU A 39 -16.61 -6.93 -5.70
C LEU A 39 -15.73 -5.98 -6.54
N HIS A 40 -14.75 -5.32 -5.91
CA HIS A 40 -13.76 -4.51 -6.60
C HIS A 40 -12.83 -5.35 -7.48
N ASP A 41 -12.39 -6.53 -7.03
CA ASP A 41 -11.56 -7.44 -7.83
C ASP A 41 -12.27 -7.89 -9.11
N GLU A 42 -13.54 -8.29 -9.01
CA GLU A 42 -14.37 -8.64 -10.18
C GLU A 42 -14.50 -7.46 -11.16
N PHE A 43 -14.72 -6.26 -10.63
CA PHE A 43 -14.85 -5.06 -11.44
C PHE A 43 -13.56 -4.76 -12.22
N VAL A 44 -12.44 -4.63 -11.53
CA VAL A 44 -11.15 -4.25 -12.13
C VAL A 44 -10.68 -5.33 -13.10
N SER A 45 -10.96 -6.61 -12.81
CA SER A 45 -10.68 -7.71 -13.73
C SER A 45 -11.50 -7.60 -15.02
N ARG A 46 -12.81 -7.34 -14.94
CA ARG A 46 -13.65 -7.14 -16.15
C ARG A 46 -13.18 -5.97 -16.99
N GLU A 47 -12.89 -4.84 -16.34
CA GLU A 47 -12.39 -3.64 -17.01
C GLU A 47 -11.07 -3.93 -17.74
N ALA A 48 -10.11 -4.58 -17.07
CA ALA A 48 -8.81 -4.92 -17.67
C ALA A 48 -8.92 -5.84 -18.90
N HIS A 49 -9.97 -6.65 -18.99
CA HIS A 49 -10.20 -7.60 -20.09
C HIS A 49 -11.24 -7.12 -21.11
N ASN A 50 -11.71 -5.87 -21.02
CA ASN A 50 -12.76 -5.31 -21.89
C ASN A 50 -14.07 -6.12 -21.88
N PHE A 51 -14.42 -6.73 -20.75
CA PHE A 51 -15.72 -7.36 -20.59
C PHE A 51 -16.81 -6.32 -20.33
N SER A 52 -18.03 -6.62 -20.77
CA SER A 52 -19.18 -5.77 -20.47
C SER A 52 -19.57 -5.86 -19.00
N PHE A 53 -19.92 -4.72 -18.44
CA PHE A 53 -20.55 -4.57 -17.13
C PHE A 53 -21.55 -3.41 -17.19
N PRO A 54 -22.55 -3.34 -16.29
CA PRO A 54 -23.58 -2.31 -16.36
C PRO A 54 -22.96 -0.90 -16.24
N LYS A 55 -23.48 0.06 -17.01
CA LYS A 55 -22.87 1.41 -17.15
C LYS A 55 -22.84 2.17 -15.83
N GLU A 56 -23.81 1.88 -14.98
CA GLU A 56 -23.97 2.37 -13.62
C GLU A 56 -22.71 2.11 -12.79
N PHE A 57 -21.96 1.04 -13.07
CA PHE A 57 -20.71 0.74 -12.37
C PHE A 57 -19.54 1.63 -12.82
N ILE A 58 -19.50 2.06 -14.09
CA ILE A 58 -18.45 2.97 -14.60
C ILE A 58 -18.43 4.26 -13.77
N GLU A 59 -19.62 4.79 -13.49
CA GLU A 59 -19.80 6.02 -12.71
C GLU A 59 -19.43 5.85 -11.23
N LEU A 60 -19.48 4.60 -10.73
CA LEU A 60 -19.18 4.26 -9.34
C LEU A 60 -17.74 3.83 -9.10
N THR A 61 -16.96 3.50 -10.12
CA THR A 61 -15.58 2.95 -10.02
C THR A 61 -14.69 3.65 -8.99
N LYS A 62 -14.58 4.98 -9.08
CA LYS A 62 -13.78 5.78 -8.14
C LYS A 62 -14.34 5.71 -6.71
N THR A 63 -15.65 5.67 -6.59
CA THR A 63 -16.32 5.50 -5.29
C THR A 63 -16.05 4.11 -4.72
N PHE A 64 -16.10 3.07 -5.56
CA PHE A 64 -15.77 1.69 -5.21
C PHE A 64 -14.36 1.57 -4.66
N GLU A 65 -13.37 2.05 -5.41
CA GLU A 65 -11.96 2.01 -5.02
C GLU A 65 -11.74 2.64 -3.62
N ILE A 66 -12.35 3.80 -3.37
CA ILE A 66 -12.27 4.49 -2.08
C ILE A 66 -12.98 3.71 -0.97
N MET A 67 -14.16 3.15 -1.25
CA MET A 67 -14.92 2.40 -0.25
C MET A 67 -14.23 1.08 0.12
N THR A 68 -13.63 0.40 -0.86
CA THR A 68 -12.81 -0.79 -0.66
C THR A 68 -11.58 -0.49 0.20
N ALA A 69 -10.87 0.59 -0.10
CA ALA A 69 -9.77 1.07 0.73
C ALA A 69 -10.23 1.37 2.18
N ARG A 70 -11.39 2.01 2.35
CA ARG A 70 -11.96 2.30 3.67
C ARG A 70 -12.36 1.04 4.43
N GLU A 71 -12.96 0.05 3.79
CA GLU A 71 -13.30 -1.23 4.42
C GLU A 71 -12.04 -1.92 4.96
N PHE A 72 -10.95 -1.90 4.19
CA PHE A 72 -9.69 -2.50 4.62
C PHE A 72 -9.04 -1.72 5.79
N VAL A 73 -9.09 -0.39 5.76
CA VAL A 73 -8.62 0.43 6.89
C VAL A 73 -9.45 0.17 8.14
N LEU A 74 -10.78 0.03 8.01
CA LEU A 74 -11.65 -0.33 9.12
C LEU A 74 -11.31 -1.68 9.73
N MET A 75 -11.03 -2.68 8.88
CA MET A 75 -10.52 -3.97 9.34
C MET A 75 -9.25 -3.77 10.16
N ALA A 76 -8.28 -3.01 9.64
CA ALA A 76 -7.02 -2.73 10.33
C ALA A 76 -7.22 -2.03 11.69
N THR A 77 -8.11 -1.04 11.76
CA THR A 77 -8.39 -0.32 13.01
C THR A 77 -9.16 -1.18 14.01
N SER A 78 -10.06 -2.05 13.56
CA SER A 78 -10.83 -2.95 14.43
C SER A 78 -9.95 -4.00 15.13
N ILE A 79 -8.90 -4.47 14.47
CA ILE A 79 -7.87 -5.37 15.04
C ILE A 79 -6.91 -4.58 15.96
N GLY A 80 -6.78 -3.28 15.73
CA GLY A 80 -5.79 -2.41 16.34
C GLY A 80 -4.68 -2.09 15.34
N PHE A 81 -4.62 -0.85 14.88
CA PHE A 81 -3.77 -0.41 13.76
C PHE A 81 -2.31 -0.83 13.91
N ASP A 82 -1.69 -0.59 15.07
CA ASP A 82 -0.28 -0.91 15.30
C ASP A 82 -0.02 -2.43 15.27
N LEU A 83 -0.95 -3.22 15.82
CA LEU A 83 -0.88 -4.68 15.77
C LEU A 83 -1.04 -5.17 14.33
N PHE A 84 -2.02 -4.64 13.62
CA PHE A 84 -2.27 -4.96 12.22
C PHE A 84 -1.03 -4.70 11.35
N ILE A 85 -0.45 -3.50 11.43
CA ILE A 85 0.75 -3.13 10.65
C ILE A 85 1.92 -4.05 11.00
N ARG A 86 2.21 -4.27 12.29
CA ARG A 86 3.31 -5.12 12.74
C ARG A 86 3.15 -6.58 12.31
N SER A 87 1.93 -7.11 12.33
CA SER A 87 1.66 -8.50 11.96
C SER A 87 1.60 -8.73 10.45
N THR A 88 1.17 -7.74 9.66
CA THR A 88 1.00 -7.88 8.21
C THR A 88 2.26 -7.49 7.42
N CYS A 89 2.80 -6.29 7.67
CA CYS A 89 3.92 -5.75 6.90
C CYS A 89 5.22 -5.60 7.72
N GLY A 90 5.17 -5.81 9.04
CA GLY A 90 6.35 -5.77 9.91
C GLY A 90 7.54 -6.63 9.43
N PRO A 91 7.33 -7.91 9.03
CA PRO A 91 8.41 -8.73 8.47
C PRO A 91 9.04 -8.14 7.21
N LEU A 92 8.22 -7.55 6.32
CA LEU A 92 8.70 -6.89 5.11
C LEU A 92 9.49 -5.62 5.43
N LEU A 93 9.00 -4.78 6.35
CA LEU A 93 9.71 -3.59 6.82
C LEU A 93 11.06 -3.96 7.45
N TYR A 94 11.10 -5.03 8.23
CA TYR A 94 12.35 -5.55 8.79
C TYR A 94 13.33 -6.02 7.71
N LEU A 95 12.83 -6.74 6.69
CA LEU A 95 13.64 -7.15 5.54
C LEU A 95 14.20 -5.94 4.76
N LEU A 96 13.39 -4.89 4.55
CA LEU A 96 13.83 -3.66 3.90
C LEU A 96 14.94 -2.98 4.70
N LYS A 97 14.80 -2.91 6.03
CA LYS A 97 15.84 -2.41 6.93
C LYS A 97 17.14 -3.21 6.78
N GLN A 98 17.05 -4.55 6.76
CA GLN A 98 18.23 -5.41 6.58
C GLN A 98 18.92 -5.16 5.23
N ASN A 99 18.16 -4.87 4.16
CA ASN A 99 18.74 -4.50 2.87
C ASN A 99 19.49 -3.16 2.96
N PHE A 100 18.94 -2.15 3.67
CA PHE A 100 19.64 -0.88 3.87
C PHE A 100 20.92 -1.04 4.69
N ASP A 101 20.88 -1.85 5.75
CA ASP A 101 22.07 -2.17 6.54
C ASP A 101 23.13 -2.86 5.67
N TYR A 102 22.72 -3.82 4.82
CA TYR A 102 23.58 -4.50 3.87
C TYR A 102 24.21 -3.52 2.87
N ILE A 103 23.41 -2.64 2.23
CA ILE A 103 23.91 -1.66 1.26
C ILE A 103 24.89 -0.69 1.95
N SER A 104 24.53 -0.18 3.13
CA SER A 104 25.35 0.77 3.89
C SER A 104 26.71 0.18 4.25
N LYS A 105 26.72 -1.06 4.76
CA LYS A 105 27.95 -1.76 5.11
C LYS A 105 28.86 -1.94 3.90
N ASN A 106 28.33 -2.47 2.80
CA ASN A 106 29.11 -2.69 1.58
C ASN A 106 29.64 -1.38 1.01
N PHE A 107 28.83 -0.31 0.98
CA PHE A 107 29.27 1.00 0.50
C PHE A 107 30.43 1.58 1.32
N LYS A 108 30.35 1.49 2.66
CA LYS A 108 31.44 1.94 3.54
C LYS A 108 32.72 1.13 3.34
N GLU A 109 32.62 -0.21 3.30
CA GLU A 109 33.77 -1.08 3.06
C GLU A 109 34.46 -0.79 1.73
N GLN A 110 33.69 -0.48 0.68
CA GLN A 110 34.25 -0.09 -0.62
C GLN A 110 34.99 1.25 -0.57
N GLN A 111 34.45 2.24 0.15
CA GLN A 111 35.10 3.54 0.28
C GLN A 111 36.38 3.47 1.12
N GLU A 112 36.34 2.78 2.26
CA GLU A 112 37.47 2.68 3.19
C GLU A 112 38.62 1.85 2.63
N ASN A 113 38.32 0.72 1.99
CA ASN A 113 39.37 -0.20 1.50
C ASN A 113 39.76 0.06 0.04
N HIS A 114 39.11 1.01 -0.64
CA HIS A 114 39.26 1.24 -2.08
C HIS A 114 39.05 -0.04 -2.94
N ILE A 115 38.23 -0.98 -2.45
CA ILE A 115 37.94 -2.24 -3.12
C ILE A 115 36.64 -2.10 -3.92
N ASN A 116 36.71 -2.31 -5.24
CA ASN A 116 35.53 -2.30 -6.10
C ASN A 116 34.89 -3.70 -6.22
N ARG A 117 34.31 -4.21 -5.12
CA ARG A 117 33.64 -5.52 -5.09
C ARG A 117 32.15 -5.39 -5.42
N PRO A 118 31.59 -6.13 -6.39
CA PRO A 118 30.17 -6.07 -6.68
C PRO A 118 29.32 -6.52 -5.47
N TYR A 119 28.25 -5.78 -5.18
CA TYR A 119 27.22 -6.13 -4.21
C TYR A 119 25.83 -5.84 -4.80
N LYS A 120 24.77 -6.42 -4.22
CA LYS A 120 23.40 -6.25 -4.72
C LYS A 120 22.95 -4.79 -4.58
N LYS A 121 22.56 -4.18 -5.70
CA LYS A 121 22.08 -2.78 -5.77
C LYS A 121 20.57 -2.64 -5.99
N LEU A 122 19.91 -3.73 -6.41
CA LEU A 122 18.48 -3.77 -6.67
C LEU A 122 17.89 -5.01 -6.01
N PHE A 123 16.81 -4.80 -5.27
CA PHE A 123 16.00 -5.84 -4.64
C PHE A 123 14.60 -5.70 -5.22
N VAL A 124 14.06 -6.79 -5.77
CA VAL A 124 12.73 -6.83 -6.38
C VAL A 124 11.89 -7.82 -5.61
N TYR A 125 10.73 -7.37 -5.13
CA TYR A 125 9.77 -8.17 -4.39
C TYR A 125 8.44 -8.13 -5.14
N SER A 126 7.94 -9.30 -5.52
CA SER A 126 6.57 -9.44 -6.02
C SER A 126 5.66 -9.72 -4.83
N GLY A 127 4.56 -8.99 -4.74
CA GLY A 127 3.58 -9.13 -3.68
C GLY A 127 2.16 -8.90 -4.20
N HIS A 128 1.24 -8.68 -3.27
CA HIS A 128 -0.17 -8.45 -3.57
C HIS A 128 -0.56 -6.99 -3.25
N ASP A 129 -1.71 -6.55 -3.72
CA ASP A 129 -2.37 -5.32 -3.25
C ASP A 129 -2.51 -5.30 -1.73
N THR A 130 -2.87 -6.42 -1.12
CA THR A 130 -2.91 -6.67 0.33
C THR A 130 -1.52 -6.63 1.00
N THR A 131 -0.43 -6.60 0.23
CA THR A 131 0.92 -6.26 0.72
C THR A 131 1.16 -4.75 0.63
N LEU A 132 0.76 -4.13 -0.48
CA LEU A 132 0.98 -2.69 -0.72
C LEU A 132 0.15 -1.81 0.20
N VAL A 133 -1.15 -2.09 0.39
CA VAL A 133 -2.02 -1.30 1.27
C VAL A 133 -1.46 -1.14 2.69
N PRO A 134 -1.17 -2.22 3.45
CA PRO A 134 -0.60 -2.07 4.80
C PRO A 134 0.79 -1.44 4.77
N LEU A 135 1.61 -1.67 3.74
CA LEU A 135 2.92 -1.02 3.63
C LEU A 135 2.78 0.50 3.44
N LEU A 136 1.88 0.95 2.56
CA LEU A 136 1.59 2.37 2.35
C LEU A 136 1.00 3.01 3.60
N MET A 137 0.15 2.28 4.34
CA MET A 137 -0.40 2.73 5.63
C MET A 137 0.71 2.87 6.68
N GLY A 138 1.59 1.88 6.80
CA GLY A 138 2.72 1.91 7.75
C GLY A 138 3.78 2.96 7.43
N LEU A 139 3.90 3.35 6.16
CA LEU A 139 4.74 4.47 5.70
C LEU A 139 4.00 5.83 5.73
N GLU A 140 2.74 5.86 6.17
CA GLU A 140 1.89 7.05 6.21
C GLU A 140 1.68 7.78 4.86
N ILE A 141 1.78 7.05 3.74
CA ILE A 141 1.63 7.61 2.38
C ILE A 141 0.42 7.04 1.63
N PHE A 142 -0.43 6.26 2.31
CA PHE A 142 -1.64 5.68 1.71
C PHE A 142 -2.73 6.73 1.49
N GLN A 143 -3.17 6.89 0.23
CA GLN A 143 -4.10 7.94 -0.20
C GLN A 143 -5.57 7.47 -0.29
N MET A 144 -5.94 6.41 0.44
CA MET A 144 -7.32 5.86 0.41
C MET A 144 -7.78 5.42 -0.98
N SER A 145 -6.86 4.84 -1.74
CA SER A 145 -7.04 4.37 -3.11
C SER A 145 -6.43 2.96 -3.18
N TRP A 146 -7.19 2.00 -3.70
CA TRP A 146 -6.74 0.61 -3.79
C TRP A 146 -5.64 0.49 -4.86
N PRO A 147 -4.57 -0.29 -4.63
CA PRO A 147 -3.52 -0.44 -5.63
C PRO A 147 -4.04 -1.06 -6.93
N ASN A 148 -3.80 -0.36 -8.04
CA ASN A 148 -4.07 -0.88 -9.39
C ASN A 148 -3.16 -2.07 -9.74
N TYR A 149 -3.55 -2.83 -10.77
CA TYR A 149 -2.64 -3.82 -11.35
C TYR A 149 -1.30 -3.19 -11.75
N ALA A 150 -0.21 -3.91 -11.47
CA ALA A 150 1.16 -3.44 -11.66
C ALA A 150 1.56 -2.18 -10.86
N ALA A 151 0.77 -1.78 -9.86
CA ALA A 151 1.20 -0.77 -8.89
C ALA A 151 2.48 -1.24 -8.19
N TYR A 152 3.37 -0.30 -7.91
CA TYR A 152 4.66 -0.56 -7.29
C TYR A 152 5.03 0.54 -6.31
N ILE A 153 5.84 0.16 -5.32
CA ILE A 153 6.58 1.08 -4.47
C ILE A 153 8.05 1.00 -4.83
N PHE A 154 8.67 2.15 -5.06
CA PHE A 154 10.09 2.26 -5.35
C PHE A 154 10.78 2.99 -4.20
N ILE A 155 11.60 2.25 -3.45
CA ILE A 155 12.34 2.78 -2.30
C ILE A 155 13.80 2.92 -2.67
N LYS A 156 14.31 4.15 -2.65
CA LYS A 156 15.67 4.52 -3.03
C LYS A 156 16.47 4.81 -1.77
N PHE A 157 17.61 4.13 -1.64
CA PHE A 157 18.58 4.41 -0.60
C PHE A 157 19.73 5.25 -1.17
N TYR A 158 20.02 6.38 -0.53
CA TYR A 158 21.08 7.31 -0.91
C TYR A 158 22.09 7.43 0.21
N ALA A 159 23.36 7.59 -0.15
CA ALA A 159 24.42 7.97 0.77
C ALA A 159 25.07 9.26 0.28
N SER A 160 25.42 10.15 1.20
CA SER A 160 26.13 11.37 0.86
C SER A 160 27.53 11.04 0.33
N LYS A 161 27.93 11.74 -0.74
CA LYS A 161 29.27 11.61 -1.32
C LYS A 161 30.34 12.21 -0.41
N THR A 162 29.97 13.19 0.42
CA THR A 162 30.89 13.93 1.29
C THR A 162 30.93 13.38 2.71
N ASN A 163 29.84 12.76 3.17
CA ASN A 163 29.75 12.11 4.47
C ASN A 163 29.07 10.73 4.35
N PRO A 164 29.84 9.62 4.25
CA PRO A 164 29.29 8.28 4.09
C PRO A 164 28.43 7.78 5.27
N ASN A 165 28.45 8.48 6.41
CA ASN A 165 27.58 8.20 7.54
C ASN A 165 26.20 8.87 7.41
N GLU A 166 26.05 9.79 6.46
CA GLU A 166 24.81 10.47 6.17
C GLU A 166 24.08 9.74 5.03
N THR A 167 22.90 9.22 5.34
CA THR A 167 22.10 8.39 4.43
C THR A 167 20.67 8.87 4.41
N TYR A 168 20.00 8.69 3.27
CA TYR A 168 18.63 9.14 3.05
C TYR A 168 17.83 8.05 2.36
N VAL A 169 16.53 8.01 2.65
CA VAL A 169 15.57 7.13 2.00
C VAL A 169 14.55 7.97 1.26
N GLY A 170 14.38 7.71 -0.03
CA GLY A 170 13.29 8.28 -0.83
C GLY A 170 12.26 7.21 -1.15
N VAL A 171 10.98 7.54 -1.04
CA VAL A 171 9.87 6.63 -1.36
C VAL A 171 9.04 7.21 -2.50
N ASN A 172 8.67 6.36 -3.45
CA ASN A 172 7.80 6.71 -4.57
C ASN A 172 6.75 5.61 -4.74
N TYR A 173 5.49 5.98 -4.89
CA TYR A 173 4.40 5.05 -5.15
C TYR A 173 3.79 5.34 -6.51
N ALA A 174 3.74 4.31 -7.38
CA ALA A 174 3.16 4.40 -8.73
C ALA A 174 3.64 5.61 -9.56
N GLY A 175 4.93 5.95 -9.44
CA GLY A 175 5.54 7.08 -10.15
C GLY A 175 5.45 8.43 -9.42
N GLN A 176 4.66 8.53 -8.35
CA GLN A 176 4.54 9.77 -7.56
C GLN A 176 5.48 9.78 -6.36
N VAL A 177 6.23 10.87 -6.19
CA VAL A 177 7.14 11.04 -5.04
C VAL A 177 6.31 11.25 -3.77
N SER A 178 6.56 10.42 -2.76
CA SER A 178 5.87 10.48 -1.48
C SER A 178 6.82 10.99 -0.39
N ARG A 179 6.34 11.89 0.47
CA ARG A 179 7.06 12.28 1.69
C ARG A 179 6.61 11.36 2.81
N VAL A 180 7.54 10.59 3.36
CA VAL A 180 7.33 9.86 4.61
C VAL A 180 7.55 10.86 5.74
N ASN A 181 6.68 10.87 6.75
CA ASN A 181 6.84 11.76 7.90
C ASN A 181 7.98 11.26 8.80
N ASP A 182 8.77 12.19 9.35
CA ASP A 182 9.85 11.92 10.31
C ASP A 182 9.32 11.57 11.72
#